data_AF-A0A1M2VDR4-F1
#
_entry.id   AF-A0A1M2VDR4-F1
#
_cell.length_a   1.000
_cell.length_b   1.000
_cell.length_c   1.000
_cell.angle_alpha   90.00
_cell.angle_beta   90.00
_cell.angle_gamma   90.00
#
_symmetry.space_group_name_H-M   'P 1'
#
loop_
_entity.id
_entity.type
_entity.pdbx_description
1 polymer ?
#
loop_
_entity_poly.entity_id
_entity_poly.type
_entity_poly.pdbx_seq_one_letter_code
_entity_poly.pdbx_strand_id
1 'polypeptide(L)'
;MTPSICSNTSTTPTTPSSTIPLNGRPLLNPNASAFTSKHIIIKSESGQEVDLERFKKQAPAVSSPIVPSSPARRPVSVRIETEEAKRKRLAEEEAAKRKEKEKDAEVNAKKAAEEKARRDEEMRKSEEAEAQKKREEEEQRKKLEEERLRKEEEEKERLRKEAEEKDRLAREAEEKARKEEEERKLKEEEERAAKEAEEKAKAAASAATKPEPSEEGEVAESLDAADEAAKEEAKDKVSDKAPLRIDTSLNSDGKRRPGRLDLSSTKNNAIPAPLPSALATARIIEDIGSIEYPEGILSPKPELNMNAKQGKFRFVPLWRRFVSHCLRY
;
A
#
# COMPACT_ATOMS: atom_id res chain seq x y z
N MET A 1 -36.99 -27.24 27.33
CA MET A 1 -36.04 -28.35 27.51
C MET A 1 -35.40 -28.64 26.17
N THR A 2 -34.08 -28.65 26.14
CA THR A 2 -33.19 -28.77 24.96
C THR A 2 -33.11 -30.25 24.46
N PRO A 3 -32.28 -30.62 23.46
CA PRO A 3 -32.70 -30.88 22.07
C PRO A 3 -32.22 -32.26 21.54
N SER A 4 -32.63 -32.69 20.34
CA SER A 4 -31.98 -33.81 19.60
C SER A 4 -32.60 -34.01 18.22
N ILE A 5 -31.95 -34.38 17.12
CA ILE A 5 -30.55 -34.55 16.71
C ILE A 5 -30.60 -34.40 15.18
N CYS A 6 -29.71 -33.59 14.60
CA CYS A 6 -29.52 -33.48 13.15
C CYS A 6 -28.90 -34.77 12.60
N SER A 7 -29.54 -35.39 11.61
CA SER A 7 -28.96 -36.49 10.83
C SER A 7 -28.45 -35.95 9.50
N ASN A 8 -27.14 -35.73 9.41
CA ASN A 8 -26.42 -35.46 8.17
C ASN A 8 -26.35 -36.75 7.35
N THR A 9 -27.13 -36.85 6.27
CA THR A 9 -26.91 -37.87 5.25
C THR A 9 -25.77 -37.44 4.34
N SER A 10 -24.65 -38.16 4.45
CA SER A 10 -23.49 -38.14 3.57
C SER A 10 -23.90 -38.44 2.11
N THR A 11 -23.87 -37.42 1.25
CA THR A 11 -23.94 -37.60 -0.21
C THR A 11 -22.53 -37.72 -0.76
N THR A 12 -22.17 -38.92 -1.19
CA THR A 12 -20.94 -39.22 -1.93
C THR A 12 -20.87 -38.44 -3.25
N PRO A 13 -19.70 -37.97 -3.70
CA PRO A 13 -19.58 -37.30 -4.99
C PRO A 13 -19.75 -38.30 -6.14
N THR A 14 -20.71 -38.02 -7.02
CA THR A 14 -20.93 -38.72 -8.30
C THR A 14 -19.68 -38.60 -9.17
N THR A 15 -19.01 -39.71 -9.45
CA THR A 15 -17.94 -39.79 -10.46
C THR A 15 -18.54 -39.61 -11.87
N PRO A 16 -18.00 -38.72 -12.72
CA PRO A 16 -18.44 -38.66 -14.11
C PRO A 16 -17.98 -39.91 -14.85
N SER A 17 -18.95 -40.56 -15.51
CA SER A 17 -18.76 -41.76 -16.32
C SER A 17 -17.72 -41.50 -17.42
N SER A 18 -16.68 -42.34 -17.49
CA SER A 18 -15.68 -42.31 -18.55
C SER A 18 -16.28 -42.89 -19.83
N THR A 19 -16.80 -42.04 -20.70
CA THR A 19 -17.06 -42.41 -22.09
C THR A 19 -15.71 -42.58 -22.78
N ILE A 20 -15.41 -43.82 -23.17
CA ILE A 20 -14.25 -44.16 -24.01
C ILE A 20 -14.64 -43.88 -25.47
N PRO A 21 -13.91 -43.00 -26.18
CA PRO A 21 -13.79 -43.12 -27.62
C PRO A 21 -12.41 -43.66 -28.02
N LEU A 22 -12.49 -44.72 -28.80
CA LEU A 22 -11.48 -45.27 -29.69
C LEU A 22 -10.78 -44.11 -30.44
N ASN A 23 -9.46 -43.98 -30.27
CA ASN A 23 -8.55 -42.98 -30.90
C ASN A 23 -8.13 -41.74 -30.07
N GLY A 24 -7.99 -41.91 -28.74
CA GLY A 24 -6.81 -41.37 -28.04
C GLY A 24 -6.61 -39.86 -28.01
N ARG A 25 -7.41 -39.14 -27.21
CA ARG A 25 -7.01 -38.20 -26.14
C ARG A 25 -8.22 -37.33 -25.75
N PRO A 26 -8.62 -37.27 -24.48
CA PRO A 26 -9.71 -36.39 -24.06
C PRO A 26 -9.23 -34.94 -24.08
N LEU A 27 -9.77 -34.12 -24.99
CA LEU A 27 -9.58 -32.67 -24.93
C LEU A 27 -10.49 -32.12 -23.83
N LEU A 28 -9.90 -31.54 -22.79
CA LEU A 28 -10.60 -30.87 -21.68
C LEU A 28 -11.29 -29.55 -22.11
N ASN A 29 -11.17 -29.12 -23.37
CA ASN A 29 -11.82 -27.90 -23.85
C ASN A 29 -12.09 -27.95 -25.37
N PRO A 30 -13.36 -27.91 -25.84
CA PRO A 30 -13.70 -27.91 -27.26
C PRO A 30 -13.43 -26.58 -27.98
N ASN A 31 -13.22 -25.48 -27.23
CA ASN A 31 -12.89 -24.16 -27.79
C ASN A 31 -11.38 -23.85 -27.78
N ALA A 32 -10.56 -24.78 -27.29
CA ALA A 32 -9.11 -24.63 -27.34
C ALA A 32 -8.62 -25.03 -28.73
N SER A 33 -8.04 -24.06 -29.46
CA SER A 33 -7.29 -24.33 -30.68
C SER A 33 -6.21 -25.35 -30.37
N ALA A 34 -6.30 -26.54 -30.96
CA ALA A 34 -5.27 -27.55 -30.82
C ALA A 34 -3.95 -26.92 -31.30
N PHE A 35 -2.95 -26.87 -30.41
CA PHE A 35 -1.60 -26.52 -30.80
C PHE A 35 -1.10 -27.60 -31.76
N THR A 36 -1.43 -27.46 -33.04
CA THR A 36 -0.72 -28.15 -34.11
C THR A 36 0.71 -27.65 -34.00
N SER A 37 1.63 -28.55 -33.69
CA SER A 37 3.05 -28.22 -33.65
C SER A 37 3.45 -27.70 -35.03
N LYS A 38 3.53 -26.38 -35.18
CA LYS A 38 4.14 -25.75 -36.35
C LYS A 38 5.58 -26.27 -36.39
N HIS A 39 5.99 -26.83 -37.54
CA HIS A 39 7.31 -27.42 -37.73
C HIS A 39 8.39 -26.45 -37.23
N ILE A 40 9.13 -26.84 -36.19
CA ILE A 40 10.18 -26.00 -35.60
C ILE A 40 11.41 -26.10 -36.49
N ILE A 41 11.71 -25.02 -37.22
CA ILE A 41 12.90 -24.90 -38.06
C ILE A 41 14.04 -24.35 -37.21
N ILE A 42 15.06 -25.17 -36.95
CA ILE A 42 16.27 -24.75 -36.24
C ILE A 42 17.27 -24.19 -37.27
N LYS A 43 17.66 -22.92 -37.13
CA LYS A 43 18.66 -22.27 -37.99
C LYS A 43 19.96 -22.03 -37.22
N SER A 44 21.10 -22.15 -37.88
CA SER A 44 22.41 -21.75 -37.33
C SER A 44 22.54 -20.23 -37.22
N GLU A 45 23.57 -19.74 -36.53
CA GLU A 45 23.90 -18.29 -36.47
C GLU A 45 24.13 -17.66 -37.86
N SER A 46 24.48 -18.49 -38.85
CA SER A 46 24.61 -18.11 -40.26
C SER A 46 23.30 -18.16 -41.06
N GLY A 47 22.17 -18.48 -40.42
CA GLY A 47 20.84 -18.52 -41.03
C GLY A 47 20.53 -19.77 -41.86
N GLN A 48 21.42 -20.76 -41.90
CA GLN A 48 21.20 -22.04 -42.59
C GLN A 48 20.34 -22.97 -41.75
N GLU A 49 19.37 -23.63 -42.37
CA GLU A 49 18.51 -24.64 -41.72
C GLU A 49 19.31 -25.89 -41.37
N VAL A 50 19.30 -26.26 -40.09
CA VAL A 50 20.02 -27.42 -39.56
C VAL A 50 19.15 -28.65 -39.73
N ASP A 51 19.52 -29.49 -40.70
CA ASP A 51 18.85 -30.76 -41.01
C ASP A 51 19.11 -31.80 -39.89
N LEU A 52 18.14 -31.94 -38.99
CA LEU A 52 18.21 -32.82 -37.82
C LEU A 52 18.12 -34.32 -38.19
N GLU A 53 17.68 -34.66 -39.40
CA GLU A 53 17.61 -36.06 -39.82
C GLU A 53 18.99 -36.68 -40.00
N ARG A 54 20.01 -35.87 -40.31
CA ARG A 54 21.41 -36.33 -40.40
C ARG A 54 22.00 -36.71 -39.05
N PHE A 55 21.48 -36.12 -37.97
CA PHE A 55 21.90 -36.42 -36.59
C PHE A 55 21.07 -37.53 -35.95
N LYS A 56 19.97 -37.95 -36.60
CA LYS A 56 19.24 -39.17 -36.28
C LYS A 56 20.09 -40.35 -36.74
N LYS A 57 21.17 -40.60 -35.99
CA LYS A 57 22.08 -41.73 -36.14
C LYS A 57 21.25 -43.00 -36.33
N GLN A 58 21.47 -43.64 -37.48
CA GLN A 58 21.20 -45.06 -37.67
C GLN A 58 21.61 -45.80 -36.39
N ALA A 59 20.64 -46.46 -35.76
CA ALA A 59 20.97 -47.63 -34.94
C ALA A 59 21.88 -48.52 -35.81
N PRO A 60 22.97 -49.08 -35.26
CA PRO A 60 23.96 -49.76 -36.07
C PRO A 60 23.29 -50.91 -36.82
N ALA A 61 23.13 -50.73 -38.13
CA ALA A 61 22.96 -51.84 -39.04
C ALA A 61 24.22 -52.68 -38.87
N VAL A 62 24.05 -53.90 -38.35
CA VAL A 62 25.09 -54.91 -38.26
C VAL A 62 25.62 -55.18 -39.67
N SER A 63 26.71 -54.49 -40.01
CA SER A 63 27.55 -54.79 -41.16
C SER A 63 28.23 -56.13 -40.87
N SER A 64 27.74 -57.18 -41.51
CA SER A 64 28.35 -58.50 -41.51
C SER A 64 29.75 -58.40 -42.13
N PRO A 65 30.81 -58.96 -41.50
CA PRO A 65 32.10 -59.05 -42.17
C PRO A 65 32.05 -60.12 -43.27
N ILE A 66 32.55 -59.77 -44.44
CA ILE A 66 32.92 -60.71 -45.50
C ILE A 66 33.99 -61.66 -44.94
N VAL A 67 33.66 -62.95 -44.87
CA VAL A 67 34.60 -64.05 -44.58
C VAL A 67 35.06 -64.67 -45.90
N PRO A 68 36.37 -64.86 -46.13
CA PRO A 68 36.86 -65.56 -47.31
C PRO A 68 36.71 -67.09 -47.13
N SER A 69 36.21 -67.73 -48.19
CA SER A 69 36.43 -69.12 -48.64
C SER A 69 36.56 -70.25 -47.59
N SER A 70 35.59 -71.16 -47.63
CA SER A 70 35.50 -72.50 -47.03
C SER A 70 36.80 -73.31 -46.96
N PRO A 71 36.94 -74.25 -45.97
CA PRO A 71 36.47 -75.62 -46.23
C PRO A 71 35.84 -76.36 -45.02
N ALA A 72 34.91 -77.27 -45.37
CA ALA A 72 34.40 -78.41 -44.58
C ALA A 72 33.40 -78.13 -43.44
N ARG A 73 32.13 -78.47 -43.71
CA ARG A 73 31.09 -78.72 -42.71
C ARG A 73 31.57 -79.77 -41.71
N ARG A 74 31.92 -79.34 -40.50
CA ARG A 74 31.75 -80.18 -39.31
C ARG A 74 30.34 -79.93 -38.79
N PRO A 75 29.52 -80.97 -38.50
CA PRO A 75 28.25 -80.74 -37.85
C PRO A 75 28.55 -80.10 -36.50
N VAL A 76 28.15 -78.83 -36.34
CA VAL A 76 28.08 -78.19 -35.04
C VAL A 76 27.10 -79.05 -34.25
N SER A 77 27.63 -79.87 -33.35
CA SER A 77 26.84 -80.47 -32.29
C SER A 77 26.18 -79.29 -31.57
N VAL A 78 24.90 -79.05 -31.88
CA VAL A 78 24.03 -78.20 -31.08
C VAL A 78 24.16 -78.77 -29.68
N ARG A 79 24.91 -78.07 -28.84
CA ARG A 79 24.98 -78.37 -27.41
C ARG A 79 23.60 -77.97 -26.91
N ILE A 80 22.67 -78.91 -26.98
CA ILE A 80 21.32 -78.80 -26.44
C ILE A 80 21.55 -78.44 -24.97
N GLU A 81 21.43 -77.15 -24.64
CA GLU A 81 21.31 -76.75 -23.24
C GLU A 81 20.14 -77.55 -22.70
N THR A 82 20.38 -78.36 -21.68
CA THR A 82 19.32 -79.08 -20.99
C THR A 82 18.28 -78.06 -20.54
N GLU A 83 16.98 -78.40 -20.63
CA GLU A 83 15.89 -77.47 -20.29
C GLU A 83 16.04 -76.85 -18.89
N GLU A 84 16.74 -77.54 -18.00
CA GLU A 84 17.11 -77.10 -16.67
C GLU A 84 18.04 -75.87 -16.65
N ALA A 85 19.03 -75.78 -17.55
CA ALA A 85 19.95 -74.64 -17.63
C ALA A 85 19.24 -73.36 -18.10
N LYS A 86 18.31 -73.49 -19.05
CA LYS A 86 17.49 -72.36 -19.55
C LYS A 86 16.52 -71.86 -18.46
N ARG A 87 15.91 -72.76 -17.69
CA ARG A 87 15.06 -72.39 -16.55
C ARG A 87 15.85 -71.67 -15.45
N LYS A 88 17.08 -72.09 -15.17
CA LYS A 88 17.96 -71.43 -14.18
C LYS A 88 18.33 -70.00 -14.57
N ARG A 89 18.64 -69.75 -15.85
CA ARG A 89 18.95 -68.40 -16.36
C ARG A 89 17.75 -67.47 -16.32
N LEU A 90 16.56 -67.94 -16.70
CA LEU A 90 15.33 -67.14 -16.63
C LEU A 90 14.94 -66.80 -15.19
N ALA A 91 15.11 -67.73 -14.26
CA ALA A 91 14.86 -67.47 -12.84
C ALA A 91 15.86 -66.45 -12.25
N GLU A 92 17.13 -66.51 -12.66
CA GLU A 92 18.16 -65.54 -12.23
C GLU A 92 17.91 -64.14 -12.81
N GLU A 93 17.54 -64.03 -14.08
CA GLU A 93 17.20 -62.75 -14.73
C GLU A 93 15.94 -62.12 -14.11
N GLU A 94 14.91 -62.93 -13.82
CA GLU A 94 13.72 -62.44 -13.14
C GLU A 94 14.03 -61.99 -11.70
N ALA A 95 14.87 -62.73 -10.98
CA ALA A 95 15.32 -62.34 -9.65
C ALA A 95 16.15 -61.05 -9.67
N ALA A 96 17.02 -60.85 -10.67
CA ALA A 96 17.77 -59.62 -10.87
C ALA A 96 16.83 -58.44 -11.17
N LYS A 97 15.86 -58.62 -12.06
CA LYS A 97 14.87 -57.60 -12.41
C LYS A 97 13.94 -57.25 -11.25
N ARG A 98 13.60 -58.21 -10.39
CA ARG A 98 12.83 -57.96 -9.14
C ARG A 98 13.65 -57.13 -8.15
N LYS A 99 14.93 -57.48 -7.95
CA LYS A 99 15.85 -56.71 -7.08
C LYS A 99 16.09 -55.28 -7.58
N GLU A 100 16.18 -55.10 -8.90
CA GLU A 100 16.31 -53.75 -9.50
C GLU A 100 15.06 -52.92 -9.28
N LYS A 101 13.87 -53.48 -9.58
CA LYS A 101 12.58 -52.80 -9.32
C LYS A 101 12.36 -52.45 -7.85
N GLU A 102 12.80 -53.31 -6.94
CA GLU A 102 12.71 -53.06 -5.50
C GLU A 102 13.62 -51.89 -5.08
N LYS A 103 14.86 -51.84 -5.57
CA LYS A 103 15.77 -50.70 -5.33
C LYS A 103 15.23 -49.40 -5.92
N ASP A 104 14.67 -49.45 -7.13
CA ASP A 104 14.07 -48.26 -7.76
C ASP A 104 12.84 -47.78 -7.00
N ALA A 105 12.01 -48.71 -6.50
CA ALA A 105 10.87 -48.38 -5.65
C ALA A 105 11.31 -47.77 -4.32
N GLU A 106 12.36 -48.31 -3.69
CA GLU A 106 12.93 -47.77 -2.44
C GLU A 106 13.53 -46.36 -2.64
N VAL A 107 14.28 -46.15 -3.72
CA VAL A 107 14.85 -44.83 -4.05
C VAL A 107 13.75 -43.81 -4.33
N ASN A 108 12.69 -44.19 -5.06
CA ASN A 108 11.56 -43.31 -5.32
C ASN A 108 10.76 -43.01 -4.04
N ALA A 109 10.58 -44.01 -3.15
CA ALA A 109 9.92 -43.80 -1.86
C ALA A 109 10.72 -42.85 -0.95
N LYS A 110 12.05 -42.99 -0.89
CA LYS A 110 12.93 -42.09 -0.13
C LYS A 110 12.88 -40.66 -0.68
N LYS A 111 12.95 -40.48 -2.00
CA LYS A 111 12.82 -39.15 -2.64
C LYS A 111 11.46 -38.50 -2.38
N ALA A 112 10.37 -39.27 -2.45
CA ALA A 112 9.04 -38.76 -2.15
C ALA A 112 8.88 -38.37 -0.67
N ALA A 113 9.46 -39.14 0.25
CA ALA A 113 9.44 -38.82 1.68
C ALA A 113 10.27 -37.56 2.00
N GLU A 114 11.45 -37.42 1.40
CA GLU A 114 12.31 -36.24 1.56
C GLU A 114 11.66 -34.97 0.97
N GLU A 115 11.06 -35.07 -0.21
CA GLU A 115 10.37 -33.93 -0.83
C GLU A 115 9.14 -33.50 0.00
N LYS A 116 8.40 -34.46 0.56
CA LYS A 116 7.29 -34.16 1.48
C LYS A 116 7.79 -33.47 2.75
N ALA A 117 8.87 -33.97 3.35
CA ALA A 117 9.48 -33.35 4.53
C ALA A 117 9.94 -31.91 4.24
N ARG A 118 10.53 -31.66 3.06
CA ARG A 118 10.93 -30.31 2.64
C ARG A 118 9.74 -29.36 2.48
N ARG A 119 8.64 -29.83 1.88
CA ARG A 119 7.41 -29.03 1.74
C ARG A 119 6.77 -28.71 3.09
N ASP A 120 6.74 -29.69 4.00
CA ASP A 120 6.15 -29.51 5.33
C ASP A 120 7.01 -28.52 6.16
N GLU A 121 8.33 -28.59 6.08
CA GLU A 121 9.23 -27.63 6.74
C GLU A 121 9.10 -26.21 6.16
N GLU A 122 9.01 -26.07 4.84
CA GLU A 122 8.81 -24.78 4.17
C GLU A 122 7.47 -24.14 4.56
N MET A 123 6.39 -24.95 4.62
CA MET A 123 5.08 -24.49 5.06
C MET A 123 5.11 -24.00 6.51
N ARG A 124 5.75 -24.76 7.42
CA ARG A 124 5.89 -24.34 8.83
C ARG A 124 6.69 -23.05 8.97
N LYS A 125 7.76 -22.89 8.19
CA LYS A 125 8.57 -21.67 8.19
C LYS A 125 7.81 -20.46 7.65
N SER A 126 6.99 -20.66 6.61
CA SER A 126 6.10 -19.61 6.08
C SER A 126 5.03 -19.21 7.10
N GLU A 127 4.40 -20.18 7.75
CA GLU A 127 3.37 -19.92 8.77
C GLU A 127 3.94 -19.19 9.99
N GLU A 128 5.13 -19.58 10.46
CA GLU A 128 5.82 -18.88 11.56
C GLU A 128 6.22 -17.46 11.16
N ALA A 129 6.73 -17.24 9.95
CA ALA A 129 7.08 -15.92 9.46
C ALA A 129 5.84 -15.02 9.28
N GLU A 130 4.72 -15.56 8.83
CA GLU A 130 3.45 -14.82 8.73
C GLU A 130 2.89 -14.49 10.12
N ALA A 131 2.98 -15.42 11.08
CA ALA A 131 2.58 -15.20 12.46
C ALA A 131 3.43 -14.11 13.14
N GLN A 132 4.75 -14.09 12.90
CA GLN A 132 5.64 -13.03 13.39
C GLN A 132 5.29 -11.68 12.78
N LYS A 133 5.10 -11.61 11.45
CA LYS A 133 4.68 -10.36 10.79
C LYS A 133 3.35 -9.82 11.31
N LYS A 134 2.36 -10.69 11.55
CA LYS A 134 1.07 -10.27 12.13
C LYS A 134 1.23 -9.72 13.56
N ARG A 135 2.08 -10.34 14.38
CA ARG A 135 2.36 -9.85 15.75
C ARG A 135 3.05 -8.48 15.71
N GLU A 136 4.04 -8.31 14.83
CA GLU A 136 4.73 -7.03 14.65
C GLU A 136 3.78 -5.94 14.14
N GLU A 137 2.93 -6.24 13.16
CA GLU A 137 1.93 -5.28 12.63
C GLU A 137 0.91 -4.89 13.70
N GLU A 138 0.42 -5.84 14.51
CA GLU A 138 -0.50 -5.55 15.61
C GLU A 138 0.17 -4.69 16.69
N GLU A 139 1.43 -4.96 17.03
CA GLU A 139 2.19 -4.15 17.99
C GLU A 139 2.44 -2.73 17.47
N GLN A 140 2.79 -2.56 16.19
CA GLN A 140 2.93 -1.25 15.56
C GLN A 140 1.60 -0.50 15.54
N ARG A 141 0.49 -1.20 15.25
CA ARG A 141 -0.84 -0.60 15.28
C ARG A 141 -1.24 -0.14 16.68
N LYS A 142 -0.93 -0.93 17.71
CA LYS A 142 -1.16 -0.54 19.12
C LYS A 142 -0.32 0.68 19.52
N LYS A 143 0.97 0.73 19.15
CA LYS A 143 1.84 1.89 19.42
C LYS A 143 1.35 3.16 18.74
N LEU A 144 0.90 3.07 17.49
CA LEU A 144 0.33 4.21 16.76
C LEU A 144 -0.99 4.67 17.38
N GLU A 145 -1.84 3.74 17.81
CA GLU A 145 -3.11 4.08 18.49
C GLU A 145 -2.88 4.73 19.85
N GLU A 146 -1.93 4.22 20.65
CA GLU A 146 -1.52 4.81 21.92
C GLU A 146 -0.91 6.21 21.73
N GLU A 147 -0.05 6.40 20.73
CA GLU A 147 0.52 7.73 20.41
C GLU A 147 -0.57 8.72 19.97
N ARG A 148 -1.56 8.26 19.19
CA ARG A 148 -2.70 9.09 18.81
C ARG A 148 -3.56 9.47 20.01
N LEU A 149 -3.81 8.53 20.92
CA LEU A 149 -4.58 8.80 22.14
C LEU A 149 -3.86 9.80 23.04
N ARG A 150 -2.54 9.66 23.20
CA ARG A 150 -1.72 10.62 23.96
C ARG A 150 -1.75 12.03 23.37
N LYS A 151 -1.68 12.14 22.04
CA LYS A 151 -1.80 13.44 21.33
C LYS A 151 -3.20 14.05 21.49
N GLU A 152 -4.25 13.24 21.40
CA GLU A 152 -5.63 13.70 21.59
C GLU A 152 -5.88 14.16 23.04
N GLU A 153 -5.32 13.47 24.03
CA GLU A 153 -5.41 13.87 25.43
C GLU A 153 -4.66 15.19 25.70
N GLU A 154 -3.45 15.35 25.15
CA GLU A 154 -2.68 16.61 25.25
C GLU A 154 -3.43 17.78 24.59
N GLU A 155 -4.00 17.58 23.41
CA GLU A 155 -4.80 18.61 22.72
C GLU A 155 -6.06 18.98 23.52
N LYS A 156 -6.74 17.98 24.10
CA LYS A 156 -7.91 18.19 24.95
C LYS A 156 -7.56 18.92 26.24
N GLU A 157 -6.39 18.66 26.82
CA GLU A 157 -5.90 19.38 28.00
C GLU A 157 -5.58 20.84 27.65
N ARG A 158 -4.91 21.08 26.51
CA ARG A 158 -4.65 22.44 26.03
C ARG A 158 -5.93 23.22 25.76
N LEU A 159 -6.93 22.57 25.15
CA LEU A 159 -8.23 23.19 24.89
C LEU A 159 -8.98 23.52 26.20
N ARG A 160 -8.89 22.64 27.22
CA ARG A 160 -9.46 22.93 28.54
C ARG A 160 -8.79 24.13 29.21
N LYS A 161 -7.45 24.22 29.17
CA LYS A 161 -6.70 25.35 29.73
C LYS A 161 -7.03 26.66 29.00
N GLU A 162 -7.14 26.63 27.67
CA GLU A 162 -7.51 27.81 26.88
C GLU A 162 -8.96 28.25 27.17
N ALA A 163 -9.89 27.31 27.31
CA ALA A 163 -11.27 27.62 27.68
C ALA A 163 -11.37 28.22 29.10
N GLU A 164 -10.59 27.72 30.05
CA GLU A 164 -10.55 28.25 31.42
C GLU A 164 -9.93 29.66 31.49
N GLU A 165 -8.84 29.91 30.75
CA GLU A 165 -8.26 31.25 30.63
C GLU A 165 -9.25 32.23 29.98
N LYS A 166 -9.95 31.80 28.93
CA LYS A 166 -10.94 32.63 28.25
C LYS A 166 -12.14 32.94 29.16
N ASP A 167 -12.59 31.99 29.96
CA ASP A 167 -13.64 32.21 30.95
C ASP A 167 -13.19 33.17 32.06
N ARG A 168 -11.95 33.03 32.55
CA ARG A 168 -11.39 33.96 33.55
C ARG A 168 -11.29 35.38 33.00
N LEU A 169 -10.83 35.54 31.76
CA LEU A 169 -10.75 36.83 31.09
C LEU A 169 -12.13 37.46 30.86
N ALA A 170 -13.13 36.65 30.48
CA ALA A 170 -14.50 37.12 30.31
C ALA A 170 -15.10 37.62 31.64
N ARG A 171 -14.89 36.90 32.74
CA ARG A 171 -15.33 37.32 34.08
C ARG A 171 -14.64 38.59 34.55
N GLU A 172 -13.34 38.73 34.30
CA GLU A 172 -12.59 39.96 34.66
C GLU A 172 -13.07 41.17 33.83
N ALA A 173 -13.35 40.97 32.54
CA ALA A 173 -13.90 42.02 31.68
C ALA A 173 -15.32 42.44 32.10
N GLU A 174 -16.17 41.48 32.48
CA GLU A 174 -17.51 41.76 33.01
C GLU A 174 -17.45 42.52 34.33
N GLU A 175 -16.54 42.15 35.24
CA GLU A 175 -16.37 42.85 36.52
C GLU A 175 -15.85 44.28 36.32
N LYS A 176 -14.91 44.49 35.40
CA LYS A 176 -14.42 45.84 35.05
C LYS A 176 -15.51 46.69 34.41
N ALA A 177 -16.30 46.11 33.50
CA ALA A 177 -17.43 46.82 32.88
C ALA A 177 -18.49 47.23 33.92
N ARG A 178 -18.79 46.36 34.89
CA ARG A 178 -19.73 46.68 35.98
C ARG A 178 -19.21 47.79 36.88
N LYS A 179 -17.92 47.79 37.22
CA LYS A 179 -17.27 48.85 38.02
C LYS A 179 -17.26 50.19 37.28
N GLU A 180 -16.96 50.19 35.98
CA GLU A 180 -16.97 51.41 35.16
C GLU A 180 -18.38 51.99 35.00
N GLU A 181 -19.41 51.14 34.87
CA GLU A 181 -20.80 51.59 34.82
C GLU A 181 -21.27 52.19 36.15
N GLU A 182 -20.88 51.60 37.28
CA GLU A 182 -21.18 52.13 38.62
C GLU A 182 -20.48 53.48 38.85
N GLU A 183 -19.22 53.62 38.43
CA GLU A 183 -18.47 54.87 38.51
C GLU A 183 -19.06 55.97 37.61
N ARG A 184 -19.52 55.63 36.40
CA ARG A 184 -20.23 56.59 35.52
C ARG A 184 -21.55 57.05 36.14
N LYS A 185 -22.30 56.17 36.80
CA LYS A 185 -23.56 56.54 37.49
C LYS A 185 -23.31 57.48 38.67
N LEU A 186 -22.28 57.21 39.47
CA LEU A 186 -21.90 58.09 40.58
C LEU A 186 -21.46 59.49 40.10
N LYS A 187 -20.66 59.55 39.02
CA LYS A 187 -20.24 60.82 38.42
C LYS A 187 -21.42 61.61 37.83
N GLU A 188 -22.38 60.93 37.17
CA GLU A 188 -23.58 61.61 36.65
C GLU A 188 -24.46 62.15 37.78
N GLU A 189 -24.60 61.41 38.89
CA GLU A 189 -25.38 61.86 40.06
C GLU A 189 -24.71 63.05 40.77
N GLU A 190 -23.39 63.02 40.94
CA GLU A 190 -22.62 64.14 41.49
C GLU A 190 -22.71 65.39 40.59
N GLU A 191 -22.62 65.23 39.28
CA GLU A 191 -22.77 66.34 38.32
C GLU A 191 -24.19 66.92 38.34
N ARG A 192 -25.22 66.07 38.47
CA ARG A 192 -26.61 66.54 38.64
C ARG A 192 -26.80 67.28 39.96
N ALA A 193 -26.24 66.78 41.06
CA ALA A 193 -26.32 67.46 42.35
C ALA A 193 -25.59 68.82 42.35
N ALA A 194 -24.44 68.91 41.68
CA ALA A 194 -23.70 70.16 41.52
C ALA A 194 -24.48 71.19 40.67
N LYS A 195 -25.09 70.75 39.55
CA LYS A 195 -25.94 71.61 38.72
C LYS A 195 -27.19 72.09 39.46
N GLU A 196 -27.84 71.23 40.24
CA GLU A 196 -28.99 71.63 41.06
C GLU A 196 -28.60 72.62 42.17
N ALA A 197 -27.43 72.44 42.80
CA ALA A 197 -26.91 73.38 43.79
C ALA A 197 -26.53 74.74 43.16
N GLU A 198 -25.93 74.73 41.97
CA GLU A 198 -25.61 75.96 41.23
C GLU A 198 -26.88 76.70 40.78
N GLU A 199 -27.90 75.98 40.32
CA GLU A 199 -29.17 76.57 39.91
C GLU A 199 -29.93 77.15 41.11
N LYS A 200 -29.89 76.48 42.28
CA LYS A 200 -30.43 77.04 43.54
C LYS A 200 -29.64 78.27 44.02
N ALA A 201 -28.32 78.29 43.85
CA ALA A 201 -27.50 79.46 44.17
C ALA A 201 -27.76 80.64 43.21
N LYS A 202 -27.94 80.37 41.91
CA LYS A 202 -28.34 81.38 40.90
C LYS A 202 -29.76 81.89 41.11
N ALA A 203 -30.70 81.04 41.52
CA ALA A 203 -32.07 81.45 41.87
C ALA A 203 -32.12 82.27 43.18
N ALA A 204 -31.27 81.97 44.16
CA ALA A 204 -31.12 82.81 45.36
C ALA A 204 -30.45 84.16 45.05
N ALA A 205 -29.52 84.20 44.08
CA ALA A 205 -28.89 85.43 43.62
C ALA A 205 -29.83 86.29 42.75
N SER A 206 -30.71 85.70 41.94
CA SER A 206 -31.66 86.46 41.10
C SER A 206 -32.88 86.99 41.87
N ALA A 207 -33.12 86.52 43.10
CA ALA A 207 -34.09 87.14 44.03
C ALA A 207 -33.58 88.46 44.66
N ALA A 208 -32.32 88.86 44.43
CA ALA A 208 -31.72 90.07 44.98
C ALA A 208 -31.53 91.23 43.98
N THR A 209 -31.88 91.09 42.70
CA THR A 209 -31.62 92.17 41.71
C THR A 209 -32.53 92.13 40.48
N LYS A 210 -33.14 93.28 40.16
CA LYS A 210 -33.79 93.70 38.88
C LYS A 210 -33.27 95.12 38.55
N PRO A 211 -33.29 95.64 37.31
CA PRO A 211 -33.14 95.03 35.96
C PRO A 211 -32.23 95.82 34.94
N GLU A 212 -31.73 95.15 33.87
CA GLU A 212 -31.57 95.53 32.41
C GLU A 212 -30.77 96.80 31.93
N PRO A 213 -30.42 97.03 30.61
CA PRO A 213 -30.29 96.18 29.37
C PRO A 213 -29.07 96.51 28.41
N SER A 214 -29.03 95.85 27.22
CA SER A 214 -28.51 96.28 25.87
C SER A 214 -27.18 95.65 25.35
N GLU A 215 -27.21 94.71 24.36
CA GLU A 215 -27.00 94.84 22.87
C GLU A 215 -25.54 95.11 22.43
N GLU A 216 -24.91 94.61 21.35
CA GLU A 216 -25.12 93.72 20.18
C GLU A 216 -23.71 93.11 19.89
N GLY A 217 -23.52 91.89 19.36
CA GLY A 217 -23.39 91.62 17.91
C GLY A 217 -21.93 91.32 17.50
N GLU A 218 -21.70 90.23 16.73
CA GLU A 218 -20.78 90.11 15.57
C GLU A 218 -20.30 88.65 15.32
N VAL A 219 -20.22 88.30 14.03
CA VAL A 219 -20.13 86.98 13.39
C VAL A 219 -18.77 86.83 12.68
N ALA A 220 -18.12 85.65 12.76
CA ALA A 220 -17.19 85.08 11.75
C ALA A 220 -16.68 83.71 12.29
N GLU A 221 -16.97 82.55 11.69
CA GLU A 221 -16.48 81.95 10.44
C GLU A 221 -14.95 81.77 10.34
N SER A 222 -14.49 80.52 10.36
CA SER A 222 -13.43 80.01 9.46
C SER A 222 -13.26 78.50 9.61
N LEU A 223 -13.57 77.79 8.52
CA LEU A 223 -13.03 76.48 8.16
C LEU A 223 -11.68 76.69 7.45
N ASP A 224 -10.93 75.58 7.37
CA ASP A 224 -9.94 75.18 6.36
C ASP A 224 -8.45 75.01 6.74
N ALA A 225 -7.96 73.87 6.20
CA ALA A 225 -6.62 73.53 5.69
C ALA A 225 -5.47 73.38 6.70
N ALA A 226 -4.92 72.18 6.92
CA ALA A 226 -4.05 71.37 6.06
C ALA A 226 -2.57 71.81 6.07
N ASP A 227 -1.69 70.93 6.56
CA ASP A 227 -0.33 70.62 6.06
C ASP A 227 0.20 69.41 6.88
N GLU A 228 0.28 68.18 6.38
CA GLU A 228 1.29 67.57 5.48
C GLU A 228 2.70 67.32 6.04
N ALA A 229 3.21 66.14 5.67
CA ALA A 229 4.58 65.72 5.45
C ALA A 229 5.58 65.45 6.62
N ALA A 230 5.76 64.15 6.85
CA ALA A 230 7.03 63.40 6.67
C ALA A 230 8.21 63.61 7.66
N LYS A 231 8.66 62.51 8.29
CA LYS A 231 9.93 61.82 7.92
C LYS A 231 10.20 60.53 8.70
N GLU A 232 10.42 59.48 7.91
CA GLU A 232 11.48 58.46 7.95
C GLU A 232 11.74 57.48 9.10
N GLU A 233 11.82 56.22 8.63
CA GLU A 233 12.66 55.08 9.02
C GLU A 233 13.83 55.29 10.00
N ALA A 234 13.97 54.32 10.91
CA ALA A 234 15.25 53.73 11.25
C ALA A 234 15.13 52.23 11.58
N LYS A 235 15.91 51.42 10.86
CA LYS A 235 16.24 50.00 11.08
C LYS A 235 17.06 49.78 12.38
N ASP A 236 16.88 48.63 13.04
CA ASP A 236 17.97 47.75 13.49
C ASP A 236 17.42 46.36 13.93
N LYS A 237 17.67 45.30 13.14
CA LYS A 237 18.63 44.18 13.35
C LYS A 237 18.23 43.10 14.38
N VAL A 238 17.95 41.90 13.87
CA VAL A 238 18.77 40.66 13.94
C VAL A 238 18.63 39.89 15.26
N SER A 239 18.01 38.71 15.18
CA SER A 239 18.55 37.53 15.87
C SER A 239 18.45 36.32 14.94
N ASP A 240 19.63 35.91 14.46
CA ASP A 240 19.89 34.66 13.78
C ASP A 240 19.44 33.48 14.66
N LYS A 241 18.54 32.65 14.13
CA LYS A 241 18.35 31.27 14.59
C LYS A 241 18.80 30.36 13.45
N ALA A 242 19.94 29.73 13.71
CA ALA A 242 20.68 28.88 12.81
C ALA A 242 19.77 27.89 12.03
N PRO A 243 20.03 27.66 10.73
CA PRO A 243 19.51 26.46 10.09
C PRO A 243 20.18 25.25 10.77
N LEU A 244 19.36 24.36 11.33
CA LEU A 244 19.76 23.06 11.85
C LEU A 244 20.45 22.25 10.73
N ARG A 245 21.76 22.43 10.59
CA ARG A 245 22.62 21.55 9.81
C ARG A 245 22.75 20.25 10.59
N ILE A 246 22.17 19.19 10.06
CA ILE A 246 22.43 17.84 10.52
C ILE A 246 23.81 17.47 9.98
N ASP A 247 24.85 17.69 10.79
CA ASP A 247 26.19 17.18 10.53
C ASP A 247 26.18 15.65 10.69
N THR A 248 26.15 14.92 9.58
CA THR A 248 26.23 13.44 9.56
C THR A 248 27.67 12.92 9.51
N SER A 249 28.68 13.72 9.89
CA SER A 249 30.10 13.36 9.71
C SER A 249 30.79 12.79 10.95
N LEU A 250 30.11 12.66 12.09
CA LEU A 250 30.69 12.08 13.31
C LEU A 250 29.72 11.07 13.89
N ASN A 251 29.82 9.82 13.42
CA ASN A 251 29.52 8.61 14.18
C ASN A 251 30.17 7.44 13.43
N SER A 252 31.42 7.19 13.80
CA SER A 252 32.33 6.18 13.26
C SER A 252 32.07 4.77 13.80
N ASP A 253 30.83 4.38 14.11
CA ASP A 253 30.57 3.07 14.70
C ASP A 253 29.33 2.37 14.12
N GLY A 254 29.59 1.55 13.11
CA GLY A 254 29.08 0.17 13.04
C GLY A 254 27.57 -0.07 12.97
N LYS A 255 26.90 0.34 11.88
CA LYS A 255 25.81 -0.42 11.23
C LYS A 255 25.72 -0.04 9.75
N ARG A 256 26.33 -0.86 8.89
CA ARG A 256 26.21 -0.70 7.43
C ARG A 256 24.76 -0.96 7.02
N ARG A 257 24.14 0.03 6.38
CA ARG A 257 22.90 -0.18 5.62
C ARG A 257 23.16 -1.31 4.60
N PRO A 258 22.23 -2.27 4.40
CA PRO A 258 22.34 -3.17 3.26
C PRO A 258 22.46 -2.33 2.00
N GLY A 259 23.51 -2.58 1.21
CA GLY A 259 23.77 -1.85 -0.02
C GLY A 259 22.62 -1.99 -1.01
N ARG A 260 22.56 -1.09 -2.01
CA ARG A 260 21.58 -1.18 -3.11
C ARG A 260 21.66 -2.59 -3.69
N LEU A 261 20.49 -3.24 -3.76
CA LEU A 261 20.32 -4.56 -4.36
C LEU A 261 20.91 -4.55 -5.75
N ASP A 262 21.97 -5.34 -5.96
CA ASP A 262 22.69 -5.38 -7.22
C ASP A 262 21.91 -6.22 -8.23
N LEU A 263 21.25 -5.56 -9.17
CA LEU A 263 20.43 -6.19 -10.23
C LEU A 263 21.27 -6.70 -11.41
N SER A 264 22.60 -6.66 -11.32
CA SER A 264 23.52 -7.03 -12.39
C SER A 264 23.39 -8.49 -12.84
N SER A 265 22.97 -9.41 -11.97
CA SER A 265 22.77 -10.83 -12.33
C SER A 265 21.51 -11.08 -13.17
N THR A 266 20.53 -10.17 -13.12
CA THR A 266 19.24 -10.29 -13.84
C THR A 266 19.29 -9.75 -15.26
N LYS A 267 20.37 -9.08 -15.67
CA LYS A 267 20.47 -8.43 -17.00
C LYS A 267 20.64 -9.43 -18.17
N ASN A 268 20.98 -10.69 -17.87
CA ASN A 268 21.25 -11.71 -18.88
C ASN A 268 20.09 -12.71 -19.10
N ASN A 269 19.00 -12.59 -18.35
CA ASN A 269 17.79 -13.34 -18.67
C ASN A 269 16.97 -12.54 -19.68
N ALA A 270 16.86 -13.07 -20.89
CA ALA A 270 15.97 -12.59 -21.96
C ALA A 270 14.48 -12.79 -21.59
N ILE A 271 14.08 -12.29 -20.43
CA ILE A 271 12.69 -12.12 -20.05
C ILE A 271 12.21 -10.90 -20.82
N PRO A 272 11.13 -10.98 -21.61
CA PRO A 272 10.57 -9.80 -22.25
C PRO A 272 10.33 -8.75 -21.16
N ALA A 273 10.82 -7.54 -21.37
CA ALA A 273 10.67 -6.46 -20.41
C ALA A 273 9.18 -6.39 -19.99
N PRO A 274 8.89 -6.35 -18.68
CA PRO A 274 7.52 -6.22 -18.24
C PRO A 274 6.91 -5.00 -18.94
N LEU A 275 5.66 -5.14 -19.40
CA LEU A 275 4.93 -4.05 -20.02
C LEU A 275 5.07 -2.81 -19.12
N PRO A 276 5.27 -1.60 -19.69
CA PRO A 276 5.37 -0.39 -18.89
C PRO A 276 4.15 -0.35 -17.96
N SER A 277 4.38 -0.21 -16.66
CA SER A 277 3.31 -0.24 -15.68
C SER A 277 2.26 0.79 -16.07
N ALA A 278 0.96 0.45 -15.91
CA ALA A 278 -0.11 1.36 -16.31
C ALA A 278 0.03 2.75 -15.66
N LEU A 279 0.61 2.82 -14.45
CA LEU A 279 0.96 4.05 -13.75
C LEU A 279 2.10 4.84 -14.41
N ALA A 280 3.06 4.19 -15.07
CA ALA A 280 4.13 4.87 -15.80
C ALA A 280 3.63 5.60 -17.06
N THR A 281 2.55 5.11 -17.66
CA THR A 281 1.88 5.76 -18.80
C THR A 281 0.68 6.62 -18.41
N ALA A 282 0.26 6.59 -17.14
CA ALA A 282 -0.91 7.33 -16.67
C ALA A 282 -0.64 8.85 -16.63
N ARG A 283 -1.67 9.64 -16.95
CA ARG A 283 -1.62 11.09 -16.85
C ARG A 283 -2.06 11.54 -15.45
N ILE A 284 -1.47 12.64 -14.98
CA ILE A 284 -1.89 13.28 -13.73
C ILE A 284 -3.30 13.84 -13.94
N ILE A 285 -4.17 13.61 -12.95
CA ILE A 285 -5.56 14.07 -12.98
C ILE A 285 -5.59 15.56 -12.59
N GLU A 286 -6.10 16.40 -13.48
CA GLU A 286 -6.26 17.85 -13.23
C GLU A 286 -7.61 18.19 -12.60
N ASP A 287 -8.68 17.53 -13.05
CA ASP A 287 -10.05 17.68 -12.56
C ASP A 287 -10.71 16.30 -12.35
N ILE A 288 -11.31 16.10 -11.18
CA ILE A 288 -12.02 14.86 -10.82
C ILE A 288 -13.29 14.69 -11.65
N GLY A 289 -13.98 15.79 -11.99
CA GLY A 289 -15.24 15.73 -12.74
C GLY A 289 -15.07 15.21 -14.17
N SER A 290 -13.85 15.29 -14.71
CA SER A 290 -13.52 14.82 -16.06
C SER A 290 -13.37 13.30 -16.17
N ILE A 291 -13.28 12.57 -15.05
CA ILE A 291 -13.01 11.13 -15.06
C ILE A 291 -14.31 10.36 -14.94
N GLU A 292 -14.58 9.56 -15.96
CA GLU A 292 -15.67 8.59 -15.94
C GLU A 292 -15.22 7.34 -15.17
N TYR A 293 -15.94 7.05 -14.08
CA TYR A 293 -15.75 5.83 -13.30
C TYR A 293 -16.74 4.76 -13.79
N PRO A 294 -16.31 3.50 -13.93
CA PRO A 294 -17.19 2.42 -14.38
C PRO A 294 -18.27 2.10 -13.33
N GLU A 295 -19.34 1.44 -13.78
CA GLU A 295 -20.51 1.13 -12.96
C GLU A 295 -20.12 0.40 -11.65
N GLY A 296 -20.66 0.88 -10.53
CA GLY A 296 -20.37 0.35 -9.19
C GLY A 296 -19.13 0.96 -8.51
N ILE A 297 -18.36 1.81 -9.18
CA ILE A 297 -17.31 2.64 -8.56
C ILE A 297 -17.84 4.06 -8.39
N LEU A 298 -17.99 4.49 -7.14
CA LEU A 298 -18.45 5.83 -6.81
C LEU A 298 -17.35 6.86 -7.12
N SER A 299 -17.69 7.88 -7.91
CA SER A 299 -16.82 9.03 -8.14
C SER A 299 -16.63 9.83 -6.84
N PRO A 300 -15.45 10.46 -6.63
CA PRO A 300 -15.25 11.36 -5.50
C PRO A 300 -16.17 12.58 -5.62
N LYS A 301 -16.71 13.04 -4.49
CA LYS A 301 -17.65 14.17 -4.49
C LYS A 301 -16.95 15.44 -5.02
N PRO A 302 -17.44 16.06 -6.11
CA PRO A 302 -16.81 17.24 -6.69
C PRO A 302 -16.92 18.46 -5.77
N GLU A 303 -18.02 18.60 -5.01
CA GLU A 303 -18.25 19.71 -4.07
C GLU A 303 -17.16 19.83 -3.00
N LEU A 304 -16.58 18.71 -2.56
CA LEU A 304 -15.49 18.69 -1.57
C LEU A 304 -14.13 19.08 -2.18
N ASN A 305 -14.06 19.19 -3.50
CA ASN A 305 -12.82 19.35 -4.26
C ASN A 305 -12.78 20.62 -5.12
N MET A 306 -13.83 21.46 -5.11
CA MET A 306 -13.87 22.72 -5.87
C MET A 306 -12.73 23.69 -5.52
N ASN A 307 -12.27 23.67 -4.26
CA ASN A 307 -11.18 24.54 -3.77
C ASN A 307 -9.87 23.75 -3.53
N ALA A 308 -9.80 22.49 -3.98
CA ALA A 308 -8.62 21.67 -3.79
C ALA A 308 -7.52 22.06 -4.79
N LYS A 309 -6.26 22.06 -4.34
CA LYS A 309 -5.12 22.25 -5.23
C LYS A 309 -4.99 21.02 -6.15
N GLN A 310 -4.56 21.24 -7.39
CA GLN A 310 -4.30 20.16 -8.36
C GLN A 310 -3.45 19.04 -7.73
N GLY A 311 -3.89 17.79 -7.91
CA GLY A 311 -3.24 16.61 -7.32
C GLY A 311 -3.50 16.37 -5.83
N LYS A 312 -4.29 17.20 -5.13
CA LYS A 312 -4.64 17.04 -3.71
C LYS A 312 -6.15 16.90 -3.52
N PHE A 313 -6.68 15.83 -4.10
CA PHE A 313 -8.10 15.51 -4.03
C PHE A 313 -8.47 14.84 -2.70
N ARG A 314 -9.60 15.26 -2.13
CA ARG A 314 -10.23 14.70 -0.94
C ARG A 314 -11.18 13.58 -1.36
N PHE A 315 -10.96 12.40 -0.83
CA PHE A 315 -11.78 11.22 -1.06
C PHE A 315 -12.61 10.92 0.18
N VAL A 316 -13.88 10.56 -0.02
CA VAL A 316 -14.74 10.09 1.07
C VAL A 316 -14.28 8.72 1.57
N PRO A 317 -14.51 8.35 2.85
CA PRO A 317 -14.03 7.09 3.43
C PRO A 317 -14.44 5.81 2.68
N LEU A 318 -15.51 5.88 1.87
CA LEU A 318 -15.99 4.80 1.00
C LEU A 318 -15.05 4.44 -0.16
N TRP A 319 -14.03 5.26 -0.45
CA TRP A 319 -13.07 4.99 -1.54
C TRP A 319 -12.10 3.82 -1.23
N ARG A 320 -12.14 3.27 0.00
CA ARG A 320 -11.41 2.04 0.37
C ARG A 320 -11.71 0.83 -0.53
N ARG A 321 -12.81 0.84 -1.28
CA ARG A 321 -13.16 -0.20 -2.27
C ARG A 321 -12.23 -0.21 -3.49
N PHE A 322 -11.66 0.94 -3.87
CA PHE A 322 -10.68 1.04 -4.96
C PHE A 322 -9.34 0.38 -4.59
N VAL A 323 -8.87 0.59 -3.35
CA VAL A 323 -7.63 -0.02 -2.83
C VAL A 323 -7.70 -1.56 -2.89
N SER A 324 -8.87 -2.15 -2.67
CA SER A 324 -9.05 -3.60 -2.79
C SER A 324 -9.01 -4.11 -4.25
N HIS A 325 -9.29 -3.27 -5.25
CA HIS A 325 -9.28 -3.67 -6.65
C HIS A 325 -7.86 -3.59 -7.24
N CYS A 326 -7.10 -2.56 -6.87
CA CYS A 326 -5.70 -2.39 -7.31
C CYS A 326 -4.72 -3.38 -6.66
N LEU A 327 -5.06 -4.00 -5.53
CA LEU A 327 -4.20 -5.02 -4.90
C LEU A 327 -4.45 -6.46 -5.43
N ARG A 328 -5.46 -6.68 -6.29
CA ARG A 328 -5.78 -8.01 -6.85
C ARG A 328 -5.23 -8.25 -8.25
N TYR A 329 -4.63 -7.24 -8.87
CA TYR A 329 -3.95 -7.29 -10.16
C TYR A 329 -2.49 -6.88 -9.99
#